data_AF-W3RPC3-F1
#
_entry.id   AF-W3RPC3-F1
#
_cell.length_a   1.000
_cell.length_b   1.000
_cell.length_c   1.000
_cell.angle_alpha   90.00
_cell.angle_beta   90.00
_cell.angle_gamma   90.00
#
_symmetry.space_group_name_H-M   'P 1'
#
loop_
_entity.id
_entity.type
_entity.pdbx_description
1 polymer ?
#
loop_
_entity_poly.entity_id
_entity_poly.type
_entity_poly.pdbx_seq_one_letter_code
_entity_poly.pdbx_strand_id
1 'polypeptide(L)'
;MSTTHRLRPTSPRLRPLLALAAAAFAITVVTSVLAASPARADFRLCNNTASRVGIALGYKDAEGWNTEGWWNISAKSCETLLRGTLVARYYYIYAIDYDRGGEWSGQAYMCSRDKEFTIRGTEDCLARGFDRTGFFEVDTGEQRAWTVQLTETGEQNAQRPLPGLPGGATPSGGIPGGSPVTPSLTPPGAQKK
;
A
#
# COMPACT_ATOMS: atom_id res chain seq x y z
N MET A 1 -35.69 -47.43 71.10
CA MET A 1 -34.68 -46.72 70.29
C MET A 1 -35.34 -46.30 68.98
N SER A 2 -35.80 -45.05 68.87
CA SER A 2 -36.35 -44.52 67.62
C SER A 2 -35.82 -43.09 67.45
N THR A 3 -34.85 -42.94 66.56
CA THR A 3 -34.20 -41.68 66.25
C THR A 3 -34.92 -41.03 65.07
N THR A 4 -35.67 -39.97 65.33
CA THR A 4 -36.40 -39.22 64.30
C THR A 4 -35.50 -38.13 63.71
N HIS A 5 -35.03 -38.31 62.48
CA HIS A 5 -34.25 -37.32 61.74
C HIS A 5 -35.15 -36.16 61.26
N ARG A 6 -34.86 -34.93 61.70
CA ARG A 6 -35.44 -33.71 61.12
C ARG A 6 -34.66 -33.29 59.88
N LEU A 7 -35.35 -33.19 58.74
CA LEU A 7 -34.82 -32.61 57.51
C LEU A 7 -34.75 -31.08 57.63
N ARG A 8 -33.66 -30.50 57.12
CA ARG A 8 -33.35 -29.07 57.12
C ARG A 8 -33.94 -28.41 55.86
N PRO A 9 -34.60 -27.24 55.96
CA PRO A 9 -35.18 -26.59 54.80
C PRO A 9 -34.09 -25.92 53.95
N THR A 10 -34.12 -26.18 52.64
CA THR A 10 -33.28 -25.55 51.62
C THR A 10 -33.76 -24.13 51.32
N SER A 11 -32.94 -23.14 51.64
CA SER A 11 -33.23 -21.70 51.47
C SER A 11 -33.12 -21.24 50.00
N PRO A 12 -34.11 -20.52 49.43
CA PRO A 12 -34.18 -20.18 48.00
C PRO A 12 -33.49 -18.87 47.58
N ARG A 13 -32.63 -18.27 48.42
CA ARG A 13 -32.18 -16.86 48.27
C ARG A 13 -31.15 -16.59 47.16
N LEU A 14 -30.64 -17.59 46.44
CA LEU A 14 -29.51 -17.42 45.50
C LEU A 14 -29.89 -17.01 44.07
N ARG A 15 -31.18 -17.11 43.68
CA ARG A 15 -31.63 -16.94 42.29
C ARG A 15 -31.68 -15.51 41.72
N PRO A 16 -31.99 -14.43 42.48
CA PRO A 16 -32.18 -13.12 41.87
C PRO A 16 -30.87 -12.43 41.48
N LEU A 17 -29.77 -12.74 42.18
CA LEU A 17 -28.44 -12.14 41.92
C LEU A 17 -27.79 -12.65 40.62
N LEU A 18 -27.99 -13.94 40.27
CA LEU A 18 -27.52 -14.48 38.98
C LEU A 18 -28.29 -13.89 37.79
N ALA A 19 -29.59 -13.62 37.93
CA ALA A 19 -30.42 -13.07 36.86
C ALA A 19 -30.06 -11.62 36.53
N LEU A 20 -29.73 -10.80 37.55
CA LEU A 20 -29.26 -9.42 37.38
C LEU A 20 -27.88 -9.36 36.72
N ALA A 21 -26.96 -10.27 37.10
CA ALA A 21 -25.64 -10.37 36.47
C ALA A 21 -25.73 -10.78 35.00
N ALA A 22 -26.61 -11.73 34.66
CA ALA A 22 -26.86 -12.15 33.28
C ALA A 22 -27.49 -11.03 32.43
N ALA A 23 -28.43 -10.26 33.00
CA ALA A 23 -29.04 -9.11 32.32
C ALA A 23 -28.03 -7.98 32.08
N ALA A 24 -27.17 -7.67 33.06
CA ALA A 24 -26.13 -6.66 32.91
C ALA A 24 -25.08 -7.05 31.84
N PHE A 25 -24.72 -8.34 31.79
CA PHE A 25 -23.81 -8.88 30.77
C PHE A 25 -24.44 -8.86 29.36
N ALA A 26 -25.74 -9.20 29.25
CA ALA A 26 -26.46 -9.12 27.98
C ALA A 26 -26.55 -7.68 27.47
N ILE A 27 -26.79 -6.70 28.34
CA ILE A 27 -26.84 -5.28 27.97
C ILE A 27 -25.46 -4.80 27.48
N THR A 28 -24.37 -5.16 28.17
CA THR A 28 -23.01 -4.75 27.77
C THR A 28 -22.56 -5.36 26.44
N VAL A 29 -22.92 -6.63 26.17
CA VAL A 29 -22.63 -7.26 24.88
C VAL A 29 -23.43 -6.59 23.75
N VAL A 30 -24.72 -6.31 23.97
CA VAL A 30 -25.56 -5.64 22.97
C VAL A 30 -25.04 -4.24 22.64
N THR A 31 -24.65 -3.44 23.64
CA THR A 31 -24.07 -2.10 23.40
C THR A 31 -22.75 -2.15 22.64
N SER A 32 -21.97 -3.22 22.80
CA SER A 32 -20.67 -3.38 22.13
C SER A 32 -20.82 -3.68 20.63
N VAL A 33 -21.85 -4.44 20.24
CA VAL A 33 -22.13 -4.76 18.83
C VAL A 33 -22.66 -3.56 18.05
N LEU A 34 -23.37 -2.65 18.73
CA LEU A 34 -23.90 -1.41 18.14
C LEU A 34 -22.82 -0.34 17.87
N ALA A 35 -21.61 -0.50 18.42
CA ALA A 35 -20.49 0.43 18.24
C ALA A 35 -19.52 0.02 17.12
N ALA A 36 -19.84 -1.02 16.34
CA ALA A 36 -19.00 -1.43 15.22
C ALA A 36 -19.08 -0.41 14.06
N SER A 37 -18.04 0.40 13.91
CA SER A 37 -17.87 1.28 12.76
C SER A 37 -17.85 0.47 11.47
N PRO A 38 -18.49 0.93 10.37
CA PRO A 38 -18.36 0.26 9.08
C PRO A 38 -16.89 0.24 8.68
N ALA A 39 -16.34 -0.96 8.51
CA ALA A 39 -15.01 -1.14 7.94
C ALA A 39 -15.06 -0.64 6.49
N ARG A 40 -14.50 0.55 6.24
CA ARG A 40 -14.42 1.08 4.88
C ARG A 40 -13.32 0.34 4.14
N ALA A 41 -13.72 -0.30 3.05
CA ALA A 41 -12.82 -0.90 2.10
C ALA A 41 -12.53 0.20 1.07
N ASP A 42 -11.36 0.83 1.11
CA ASP A 42 -11.00 1.97 0.28
C ASP A 42 -9.56 1.79 -0.24
N PHE A 43 -9.22 2.40 -1.38
CA PHE A 43 -7.84 2.61 -1.82
C PHE A 43 -7.34 3.95 -1.30
N ARG A 44 -6.34 3.92 -0.41
CA ARG A 44 -5.79 5.12 0.22
C ARG A 44 -4.32 5.31 -0.14
N LEU A 45 -3.88 6.55 -0.12
CA LEU A 45 -2.47 6.90 -0.27
C LEU A 45 -2.06 7.83 0.87
N CYS A 46 -1.01 7.44 1.58
CA CYS A 46 -0.36 8.23 2.61
C CYS A 46 0.92 8.85 2.06
N ASN A 47 0.94 10.18 1.98
CA ASN A 47 2.12 10.95 1.63
C ASN A 47 3.00 11.10 2.88
N ASN A 48 4.02 10.24 3.02
CA ASN A 48 5.00 10.35 4.10
C ASN A 48 6.17 11.26 3.75
N THR A 49 6.13 11.97 2.63
CA THR A 49 7.18 12.93 2.29
C THR A 49 7.00 14.26 3.03
N ALA A 50 8.00 15.13 2.92
CA ALA A 50 7.91 16.51 3.42
C ALA A 50 7.22 17.48 2.43
N SER A 51 6.92 17.05 1.21
CA SER A 51 6.35 17.88 0.15
C SER A 51 4.87 17.62 -0.07
N ARG A 52 4.18 18.55 -0.73
CA ARG A 52 2.90 18.27 -1.39
C ARG A 52 3.11 17.41 -2.63
N VAL A 53 2.22 16.45 -2.80
CA VAL A 53 2.28 15.52 -3.93
C VAL A 53 0.97 15.53 -4.69
N GLY A 54 1.07 15.62 -6.01
CA GLY A 54 -0.03 15.40 -6.94
C GLY A 54 -0.10 13.92 -7.32
N ILE A 55 -1.27 13.30 -7.27
CA ILE A 55 -1.48 11.88 -7.62
C ILE A 55 -2.42 11.76 -8.81
N ALA A 56 -2.10 10.83 -9.71
CA ALA A 56 -3.02 10.24 -10.66
C ALA A 56 -3.13 8.72 -10.41
N LEU A 57 -4.31 8.16 -10.61
CA LEU A 57 -4.66 6.76 -10.36
C LEU A 57 -5.20 6.14 -11.64
N GLY A 58 -4.61 5.02 -12.06
CA GLY A 58 -5.13 4.12 -13.07
C GLY A 58 -5.68 2.85 -12.46
N TYR A 59 -6.82 2.39 -12.94
CA TYR A 59 -7.44 1.14 -12.49
C TYR A 59 -8.29 0.53 -13.59
N LYS A 60 -8.60 -0.77 -13.43
CA LYS A 60 -9.50 -1.48 -14.32
C LYS A 60 -10.79 -1.83 -13.59
N ASP A 61 -11.92 -1.48 -14.16
CA ASP A 61 -13.25 -1.84 -13.68
C ASP A 61 -13.96 -2.79 -14.68
N ALA A 62 -15.27 -2.99 -14.50
CA ALA A 62 -16.08 -3.85 -15.36
C ALA A 62 -16.22 -3.33 -16.80
N GLU A 63 -16.06 -2.01 -17.02
CA GLU A 63 -16.19 -1.36 -18.33
C GLU A 63 -14.84 -1.23 -19.03
N GLY A 64 -13.73 -1.25 -18.28
CA GLY A 64 -12.39 -1.30 -18.82
C GLY A 64 -11.40 -0.48 -18.01
N TRP A 65 -10.38 0.04 -18.71
CA TRP A 65 -9.35 0.87 -18.10
C TRP A 65 -9.83 2.29 -17.86
N ASN A 66 -9.46 2.84 -16.71
CA ASN A 66 -9.70 4.21 -16.31
C ASN A 66 -8.43 4.83 -15.76
N THR A 67 -8.25 6.11 -16.03
CA THR A 67 -7.29 6.96 -15.32
C THR A 67 -7.96 8.21 -14.81
N GLU A 68 -7.63 8.59 -13.59
CA GLU A 68 -8.16 9.75 -12.88
C GLU A 68 -7.02 10.53 -12.25
N GLY A 69 -7.22 11.83 -12.06
CA GLY A 69 -6.28 12.75 -11.42
C GLY A 69 -6.86 14.16 -11.42
N TRP A 70 -6.32 15.16 -10.73
CA TRP A 70 -5.21 15.11 -9.80
C TRP A 70 -5.73 15.21 -8.38
N TRP A 71 -5.33 14.28 -7.51
CA TRP A 71 -5.46 14.50 -6.08
C TRP A 71 -4.26 15.28 -5.57
N ASN A 72 -4.50 16.31 -4.75
CA ASN A 72 -3.44 17.05 -4.10
C ASN A 72 -3.36 16.64 -2.62
N ILE A 73 -2.26 15.98 -2.25
CA ILE A 73 -2.08 15.43 -0.91
C ILE A 73 -0.98 16.19 -0.19
N SER A 74 -1.35 16.84 0.91
CA SER A 74 -0.42 17.56 1.78
C SER A 74 0.67 16.64 2.35
N ALA A 75 1.82 17.24 2.70
CA ALA A 75 2.87 16.53 3.41
C ALA A 75 2.34 15.84 4.68
N LYS A 76 2.83 14.64 4.96
CA LYS A 76 2.47 13.84 6.15
C LYS A 76 0.96 13.61 6.33
N SER A 77 0.23 13.48 5.23
CA SER A 77 -1.23 13.26 5.24
C SER A 77 -1.65 12.09 4.37
N CYS A 78 -2.85 11.56 4.59
CA CYS A 78 -3.39 10.44 3.82
C CYS A 78 -4.75 10.79 3.22
N GLU A 79 -4.94 10.49 1.94
CA GLU A 79 -6.19 10.72 1.21
C GLU A 79 -6.77 9.40 0.66
N THR A 80 -8.07 9.39 0.41
CA THR A 80 -8.75 8.26 -0.24
C THR A 80 -8.89 8.55 -1.73
N LEU A 81 -8.22 7.76 -2.56
CA LEU A 81 -8.23 7.96 -4.01
C LEU A 81 -9.42 7.26 -4.67
N LEU A 82 -9.73 6.04 -4.21
CA LEU A 82 -10.89 5.27 -4.67
C LEU A 82 -11.67 4.79 -3.46
N ARG A 83 -12.98 5.05 -3.46
CA ARG A 83 -13.89 4.62 -2.39
C ARG A 83 -14.53 3.29 -2.74
N GLY A 84 -14.75 2.47 -1.71
CA GLY A 84 -15.43 1.19 -1.87
C GLY A 84 -14.49 0.04 -2.20
N THR A 85 -15.08 -1.16 -2.17
CA THR A 85 -14.33 -2.42 -2.24
C THR A 85 -13.53 -2.50 -3.54
N LEU A 86 -12.23 -2.77 -3.40
CA LEU A 86 -11.36 -3.00 -4.53
C LEU A 86 -11.75 -4.28 -5.25
N VAL A 87 -11.95 -4.16 -6.57
CA VAL A 87 -12.37 -5.24 -7.45
C VAL A 87 -11.22 -5.77 -8.32
N ALA A 88 -10.09 -5.06 -8.34
CA ALA A 88 -8.89 -5.45 -9.06
C ALA A 88 -7.74 -5.77 -8.08
N ARG A 89 -6.77 -6.55 -8.55
CA ARG A 89 -5.52 -6.82 -7.84
C ARG A 89 -4.47 -5.73 -8.06
N TYR A 90 -4.44 -5.17 -9.26
CA TYR A 90 -3.43 -4.21 -9.67
C TYR A 90 -4.05 -2.83 -9.83
N TYR A 91 -3.43 -1.85 -9.19
CA TYR A 91 -3.75 -0.42 -9.31
C TYR A 91 -2.47 0.31 -9.73
N TYR A 92 -2.61 1.39 -10.46
CA TYR A 92 -1.49 2.08 -11.08
C TYR A 92 -1.46 3.51 -10.57
N ILE A 93 -0.31 3.99 -10.10
CA ILE A 93 -0.20 5.35 -9.57
C ILE A 93 0.89 6.11 -10.30
N TYR A 94 0.64 7.38 -10.55
CA TYR A 94 1.66 8.33 -10.95
C TYR A 94 1.62 9.48 -9.96
N ALA A 95 2.79 9.94 -9.51
CA ALA A 95 2.85 11.02 -8.53
C ALA A 95 3.93 12.04 -8.88
N ILE A 96 3.69 13.31 -8.54
CA ILE A 96 4.62 14.43 -8.75
C ILE A 96 4.85 15.14 -7.42
N ASP A 97 6.12 15.35 -7.04
CA ASP A 97 6.48 16.23 -5.91
C ASP A 97 6.42 17.68 -6.39
N TYR A 98 5.45 18.45 -5.90
CA TYR A 98 5.24 19.83 -6.34
C TYR A 98 6.25 20.82 -5.77
N ASP A 99 6.91 20.49 -4.65
CA ASP A 99 7.76 21.44 -3.93
C ASP A 99 9.24 21.25 -4.31
N ARG A 100 9.73 20.00 -4.36
CA ARG A 100 11.12 19.69 -4.71
C ARG A 100 11.30 19.27 -6.16
N GLY A 101 10.21 18.96 -6.86
CA GLY A 101 10.25 18.31 -8.16
C GLY A 101 10.61 16.83 -8.05
N GLY A 102 10.47 16.12 -9.16
CA GLY A 102 10.59 14.67 -9.23
C GLY A 102 9.23 13.98 -9.32
N GLU A 103 9.27 12.72 -9.72
CA GLU A 103 8.08 11.93 -9.97
C GLU A 103 8.25 10.50 -9.50
N TRP A 104 7.13 9.88 -9.16
CA TRP A 104 6.99 8.44 -9.01
C TRP A 104 6.31 7.92 -10.26
N SER A 105 7.11 7.37 -11.16
CA SER A 105 6.66 6.80 -12.43
C SER A 105 7.05 5.33 -12.55
N GLY A 106 6.39 4.64 -13.48
CA GLY A 106 6.65 3.25 -13.79
C GLY A 106 6.54 2.98 -15.29
N GLN A 107 6.37 1.70 -15.64
CA GLN A 107 6.37 1.25 -17.04
C GLN A 107 4.96 1.02 -17.61
N ALA A 108 3.91 1.19 -16.80
CA ALA A 108 2.53 1.04 -17.23
C ALA A 108 2.05 2.35 -17.86
N TYR A 109 2.12 2.46 -19.19
CA TYR A 109 1.73 3.68 -19.89
C TYR A 109 0.21 3.84 -19.95
N MET A 110 -0.29 4.98 -19.51
CA MET A 110 -1.71 5.33 -19.52
C MET A 110 -1.90 6.81 -19.89
N CYS A 111 -3.13 7.20 -20.18
CA CYS A 111 -3.45 8.58 -20.57
C CYS A 111 -3.57 9.50 -19.35
N SER A 112 -3.05 10.72 -19.44
CA SER A 112 -3.15 11.75 -18.40
C SER A 112 -3.34 13.15 -19.01
N ARG A 113 -3.55 14.18 -18.17
CA ARG A 113 -3.64 15.60 -18.56
C ARG A 113 -3.13 16.52 -17.46
N ASP A 114 -2.83 17.77 -17.80
CA ASP A 114 -2.35 18.79 -16.85
C ASP A 114 -3.36 19.21 -15.76
N LYS A 115 -4.66 19.14 -16.04
CA LYS A 115 -5.75 19.51 -15.12
C LYS A 115 -6.49 18.28 -14.64
N GLU A 116 -7.36 18.44 -13.64
CA GLU A 116 -8.24 17.35 -13.18
C GLU A 116 -8.96 16.67 -14.35
N PHE A 117 -8.99 15.33 -14.34
CA PHE A 117 -9.37 14.49 -15.44
C PHE A 117 -9.92 13.14 -14.96
N THR A 118 -10.77 12.57 -15.82
CA THR A 118 -11.15 11.16 -15.83
C THR A 118 -11.15 10.72 -17.30
N ILE A 119 -10.35 9.71 -17.63
CA ILE A 119 -10.17 9.23 -19.00
C ILE A 119 -10.43 7.73 -19.03
N ARG A 120 -11.32 7.31 -19.92
CA ARG A 120 -11.59 5.90 -20.21
C ARG A 120 -10.65 5.42 -21.32
N GLY A 121 -10.04 4.25 -21.15
CA GLY A 121 -9.13 3.61 -22.08
C GLY A 121 -7.71 4.20 -22.09
N THR A 122 -6.73 3.33 -22.31
CA THR A 122 -5.29 3.61 -22.28
C THR A 122 -4.66 3.83 -23.65
N GLU A 123 -5.44 3.72 -24.71
CA GLU A 123 -4.93 3.70 -26.08
C GLU A 123 -4.97 5.09 -26.73
N ASP A 124 -4.07 5.30 -27.70
CA ASP A 124 -4.00 6.48 -28.57
C ASP A 124 -4.03 7.83 -27.82
N CYS A 125 -3.45 7.89 -26.61
CA CYS A 125 -3.51 9.08 -25.73
C CYS A 125 -3.19 10.38 -26.49
N LEU A 126 -2.06 10.41 -27.19
CA LEU A 126 -1.60 11.59 -27.93
C LEU A 126 -2.57 11.99 -29.05
N ALA A 127 -3.10 11.02 -29.80
CA ALA A 127 -4.05 11.30 -30.88
C ALA A 127 -5.41 11.80 -30.35
N ARG A 128 -5.75 11.43 -29.10
CA ARG A 128 -6.93 11.89 -28.37
C ARG A 128 -6.71 13.22 -27.63
N GLY A 129 -5.50 13.79 -27.69
CA GLY A 129 -5.16 15.06 -27.03
C GLY A 129 -4.82 14.92 -25.54
N PHE A 130 -4.37 13.74 -25.12
CA PHE A 130 -3.89 13.43 -23.77
C PHE A 130 -2.40 13.13 -23.79
N ASP A 131 -1.77 13.25 -22.63
CA ASP A 131 -0.38 12.86 -22.43
C ASP A 131 -0.27 11.35 -22.21
N ARG A 132 0.89 10.79 -22.55
CA ARG A 132 1.22 9.39 -22.28
C ARG A 132 2.19 9.31 -21.11
N THR A 133 1.70 8.93 -19.95
CA THR A 133 2.46 8.92 -18.69
C THR A 133 2.67 7.49 -18.20
N GLY A 134 3.86 7.22 -17.64
CA GLY A 134 4.20 5.91 -17.07
C GLY A 134 3.81 5.82 -15.60
N PHE A 135 2.84 4.97 -15.28
CA PHE A 135 2.38 4.73 -13.92
C PHE A 135 3.16 3.56 -13.28
N PHE A 136 3.38 3.66 -11.97
CA PHE A 136 3.91 2.62 -11.11
C PHE A 136 2.81 1.63 -10.72
N GLU A 137 3.08 0.33 -10.84
CA GLU A 137 2.12 -0.72 -10.51
C GLU A 137 2.16 -1.06 -9.01
N VAL A 138 0.98 -1.09 -8.40
CA VAL A 138 0.74 -1.47 -7.01
C VAL A 138 -0.04 -2.79 -7.01
N ASP A 139 0.59 -3.86 -6.53
CA ASP A 139 -0.07 -5.14 -6.28
C ASP A 139 -0.72 -5.12 -4.89
N THR A 140 -2.05 -5.18 -4.85
CA THR A 140 -2.83 -5.22 -3.60
C THR A 140 -3.01 -6.64 -3.07
N GLY A 141 -2.56 -7.67 -3.79
CA GLY A 141 -2.74 -9.06 -3.40
C GLY A 141 -4.20 -9.48 -3.27
N GLU A 142 -5.09 -8.92 -4.11
CA GLU A 142 -6.55 -9.14 -4.09
C GLU A 142 -7.23 -8.67 -2.80
N GLN A 143 -6.59 -7.80 -2.03
CA GLN A 143 -7.19 -7.21 -0.86
C GLN A 143 -8.31 -6.23 -1.25
N ARG A 144 -9.39 -6.26 -0.47
CA ARG A 144 -10.57 -5.40 -0.66
C ARG A 144 -10.31 -3.93 -0.31
N ALA A 145 -9.23 -3.64 0.42
CA ALA A 145 -8.79 -2.32 0.84
C ALA A 145 -7.27 -2.29 0.81
N TRP A 146 -6.67 -1.17 0.46
CA TRP A 146 -5.21 -1.05 0.38
C TRP A 146 -4.76 0.36 0.72
N THR A 147 -3.59 0.50 1.34
CA THR A 147 -2.98 1.81 1.59
C THR A 147 -1.55 1.84 1.06
N VAL A 148 -1.30 2.70 0.08
CA VAL A 148 0.05 2.98 -0.41
C VAL A 148 0.76 3.95 0.53
N GLN A 149 2.00 3.63 0.88
CA GLN A 149 2.89 4.53 1.62
C GLN A 149 3.86 5.16 0.63
N LEU A 150 3.71 6.46 0.38
CA LEU A 150 4.59 7.19 -0.53
C LEU A 150 5.74 7.81 0.26
N THR A 151 6.96 7.48 -0.14
CA THR A 151 8.22 7.98 0.43
C THR A 151 9.05 8.65 -0.65
N GLU A 152 10.05 9.41 -0.26
CA GLU A 152 10.96 10.14 -1.14
C GLU A 152 11.47 9.29 -2.33
N THR A 153 11.44 9.85 -3.54
CA THR A 153 11.83 9.18 -4.79
C THR A 153 13.26 8.64 -4.77
N GLY A 154 14.15 9.24 -3.96
CA GLY A 154 15.53 8.81 -3.79
C GLY A 154 15.69 7.45 -3.10
N GLU A 155 14.74 7.03 -2.27
CA GLU A 155 14.80 5.75 -1.55
C GLU A 155 14.20 4.59 -2.36
N GLN A 156 13.15 4.83 -3.14
CA GLN A 156 12.49 3.76 -3.90
C GLN A 156 13.33 3.24 -5.07
N ASN A 157 14.21 4.06 -5.66
CA ASN A 157 15.15 3.58 -6.68
C ASN A 157 16.22 2.64 -6.08
N ALA A 158 16.54 2.78 -4.79
CA ALA A 158 17.50 1.93 -4.07
C ALA A 158 16.90 0.59 -3.61
N GLN A 159 15.57 0.44 -3.61
CA GLN A 159 14.86 -0.75 -3.15
C GLN A 159 14.53 -1.74 -4.26
N ARG A 160 15.21 -1.71 -5.40
CA ARG A 160 15.22 -2.87 -6.30
C ARG A 160 16.03 -3.97 -5.59
N PRO A 161 15.41 -4.98 -4.94
CA PRO A 161 16.19 -6.06 -4.37
C PRO A 161 16.66 -6.86 -5.57
N LEU A 162 17.94 -6.80 -5.88
CA LEU A 162 18.56 -7.80 -6.75
C LEU A 162 18.16 -9.17 -6.18
N PRO A 163 17.49 -10.05 -6.95
CA PRO A 163 17.22 -11.41 -6.50
C PRO A 163 18.55 -12.09 -6.18
N GLY A 164 18.75 -12.39 -4.90
CA GLY A 164 19.94 -13.02 -4.38
C GLY A 164 20.17 -14.38 -5.04
N LEU A 165 21.39 -14.58 -5.51
CA LEU A 165 21.94 -15.90 -5.81
C LEU A 165 22.04 -16.71 -4.50
N PRO A 166 21.56 -17.96 -4.46
CA PRO A 166 21.68 -18.79 -3.27
C PRO A 166 23.08 -19.44 -3.18
N GLY A 167 23.78 -19.14 -2.09
CA GLY A 167 24.57 -20.10 -1.30
C GLY A 167 25.91 -20.59 -1.84
N GLY A 168 26.98 -20.39 -1.06
CA GLY A 168 28.23 -21.12 -1.24
C GLY A 168 29.36 -20.63 -0.34
N ALA A 169 29.29 -20.94 0.95
CA ALA A 169 30.44 -20.81 1.84
C ALA A 169 31.36 -22.04 1.69
N THR A 170 32.66 -21.82 1.46
CA THR A 170 33.73 -22.78 1.78
C THR A 170 34.97 -22.02 2.27
N PRO A 171 35.68 -22.51 3.33
CA PRO A 171 36.89 -21.88 3.85
C PRO A 171 38.18 -22.55 3.35
N SER A 172 39.33 -21.93 3.67
CA SER A 172 40.75 -22.32 3.40
C SER A 172 41.29 -21.77 2.08
N GLY A 173 42.45 -21.15 1.96
CA GLY A 173 43.63 -21.11 2.83
C GLY A 173 44.87 -21.25 1.93
N GLY A 174 45.57 -20.14 1.67
CA GLY A 174 46.98 -20.06 1.22
C GLY A 174 47.34 -20.47 -0.22
N ILE A 175 47.98 -19.55 -0.97
CA ILE A 175 49.39 -19.61 -1.43
C ILE A 175 49.72 -18.30 -2.21
N PRO A 176 50.97 -17.79 -2.18
CA PRO A 176 51.32 -16.43 -2.58
C PRO A 176 51.97 -16.32 -3.97
N GLY A 177 51.96 -15.10 -4.52
CA GLY A 177 52.97 -14.62 -5.48
C GLY A 177 52.48 -14.44 -6.93
N GLY A 178 52.51 -13.19 -7.41
CA GLY A 178 52.33 -12.84 -8.82
C GLY A 178 52.19 -11.34 -9.02
N SER A 179 53.27 -10.69 -9.43
CA SER A 179 53.48 -9.25 -9.61
C SER A 179 52.45 -8.50 -10.48
N PRO A 180 52.36 -7.15 -10.35
CA PRO A 180 51.41 -6.34 -11.10
C PRO A 180 51.88 -6.08 -12.54
N VAL A 181 50.97 -6.20 -13.50
CA VAL A 181 51.13 -5.66 -14.86
C VAL A 181 50.14 -4.53 -15.08
N THR A 182 50.67 -3.31 -15.06
CA THR A 182 50.02 -2.10 -15.56
C THR A 182 50.10 -2.10 -17.09
N PRO A 183 49.05 -1.69 -17.80
CA PRO A 183 49.22 -1.07 -19.10
C PRO A 183 48.82 0.41 -19.03
N SER A 184 49.81 1.26 -19.23
CA SER A 184 49.70 2.69 -19.43
C SER A 184 49.47 3.01 -20.92
N LEU A 185 48.72 4.09 -21.18
CA LEU A 185 48.76 4.96 -22.38
C LEU A 185 48.15 4.37 -23.67
N THR A 186 47.24 5.02 -24.41
CA THR A 186 47.35 6.38 -24.99
C THR A 186 46.00 6.78 -25.62
N PRO A 187 45.57 8.06 -25.64
CA PRO A 187 44.44 8.52 -26.44
C PRO A 187 44.89 9.12 -27.79
N PRO A 188 44.18 8.91 -28.91
CA PRO A 188 44.35 9.72 -30.11
C PRO A 188 43.18 10.68 -30.33
N GLY A 189 43.53 11.96 -30.46
CA GLY A 189 43.33 12.68 -31.73
C GLY A 189 41.92 13.16 -32.06
N ALA A 190 41.77 14.48 -31.98
CA ALA A 190 40.77 15.27 -32.69
C ALA A 190 40.72 14.97 -34.21
N GLN A 191 39.52 15.01 -34.79
CA GLN A 191 39.31 15.48 -36.16
C GLN A 191 37.94 16.13 -36.31
N LYS A 192 37.92 17.07 -37.24
CA LYS A 192 36.99 18.16 -37.50
C LYS A 192 36.19 17.78 -38.75
N LYS A 193 34.87 17.98 -38.77
CA LYS A 193 34.14 18.28 -40.00
C LYS A 193 32.87 19.06 -39.71
#